data_AF-A0A528D832-F1
#
_entry.id   AF-A0A528D832-F1
#
_cell.length_a   1.000
_cell.length_b   1.000
_cell.length_c   1.000
_cell.angle_alpha   90.00
_cell.angle_beta   90.00
_cell.angle_gamma   90.00
#
_symmetry.space_group_name_H-M   'P 1'
#
loop_
_entity.id
_entity.type
_entity.pdbx_description
1 polymer ?
#
loop_
_entity_poly.entity_id
_entity_poly.type
_entity_poly.pdbx_seq_one_letter_code
_entity_poly.pdbx_strand_id
1 'polypeptide(L)'
;RAAINHKSVFDRKNYFYPDLPQGYQISQYKQPIVGEGKVIVSVGPDRQGEFEDIEVGIERLHLEQDAGKSMHDQHPTMSYVDLNRSGVALME
;
A
#
# COMPACT_ATOMS: atom_id res chain seq x y z
N ARG A 1 12.57 7.76 -11.32
CA ARG A 1 13.79 7.12 -10.74
C ARG A 1 13.68 7.20 -9.23
N ALA A 2 14.13 6.20 -8.47
CA ALA A 2 14.08 6.19 -7.00
C ALA A 2 15.33 5.53 -6.40
N ALA A 3 15.65 5.85 -5.15
CA ALA A 3 16.76 5.26 -4.41
C ALA A 3 16.39 3.88 -3.85
N ILE A 4 17.15 2.84 -4.20
CA ILE A 4 16.98 1.49 -3.63
C ILE A 4 17.85 1.37 -2.38
N ASN A 5 17.26 0.96 -1.26
CA ASN A 5 18.00 0.76 -0.02
C ASN A 5 18.70 -0.60 -0.02
N HIS A 6 20.00 -0.63 0.25
CA HIS A 6 20.78 -1.87 0.39
C HIS A 6 20.38 -2.72 1.61
N LYS A 7 19.64 -2.12 2.55
CA LYS A 7 19.07 -2.77 3.72
C LYS A 7 17.65 -2.27 3.93
N SER A 8 16.72 -3.20 4.12
CA SER A 8 15.35 -2.94 4.56
C SER A 8 14.97 -3.89 5.69
N VAL A 9 13.97 -3.52 6.50
CA VAL A 9 13.54 -4.30 7.66
C VAL A 9 12.02 -4.36 7.68
N PHE A 10 11.47 -5.55 7.94
CA PHE A 10 10.06 -5.73 8.23
C PHE A 10 9.78 -5.47 9.71
N ASP A 11 8.76 -4.66 9.95
CA ASP A 11 8.21 -4.27 11.23
C ASP A 11 6.80 -4.88 11.42
N ARG A 12 6.32 -4.91 12.66
CA ARG A 12 4.94 -5.32 12.99
C ARG A 12 4.10 -4.09 13.33
N LYS A 13 3.09 -3.81 12.51
CA LYS A 13 2.06 -2.80 12.79
C LYS A 13 0.92 -3.48 13.56
N ASN A 14 0.89 -3.30 14.88
CA ASN A 14 -0.03 -4.02 15.77
C ASN A 14 -1.40 -3.32 15.81
N TYR A 15 -2.46 -4.05 15.48
CA TYR A 15 -3.86 -3.66 15.69
C TYR A 15 -4.75 -4.90 15.57
N PHE A 16 -5.88 -4.88 16.27
CA PHE A 16 -6.84 -5.98 16.24
C PHE A 16 -7.93 -5.70 15.22
N TYR A 17 -8.14 -6.63 14.30
CA TYR A 17 -9.30 -6.62 13.41
C TYR A 17 -9.62 -8.06 12.93
N PRO A 18 -10.89 -8.42 12.68
CA PRO A 18 -11.26 -9.81 12.37
C PRO A 18 -10.60 -10.40 11.12
N ASP A 19 -10.26 -9.57 10.12
CA ASP A 19 -9.62 -10.01 8.88
C ASP A 19 -8.08 -10.03 8.95
N LEU A 20 -7.50 -9.80 10.12
CA LEU A 20 -6.06 -9.85 10.37
C LEU A 20 -5.73 -10.86 11.50
N PRO A 21 -5.55 -12.15 11.17
CA PRO A 21 -5.50 -13.22 12.16
C PRO A 21 -4.29 -13.15 13.11
N GLN A 22 -3.19 -12.50 12.70
CA GLN A 22 -1.98 -12.37 13.51
C GLN A 22 -2.08 -11.26 14.58
N GLY A 23 -3.07 -10.35 14.50
CA GLY A 23 -3.15 -9.16 15.35
C GLY A 23 -2.06 -8.11 15.08
N TYR A 24 -1.32 -8.27 13.98
CA TYR A 24 -0.40 -7.30 13.44
C TYR A 24 -0.21 -7.52 11.93
N GLN A 25 0.02 -6.44 11.20
CA GLN A 25 0.41 -6.50 9.78
C GLN A 25 1.94 -6.43 9.67
N ILE A 26 2.53 -7.32 8.89
CA ILE A 26 3.95 -7.20 8.51
C ILE A 26 4.05 -6.13 7.42
N SER A 27 4.83 -5.09 7.67
CA SER A 27 5.06 -3.94 6.76
C SER A 27 6.49 -3.42 6.95
N GLN A 28 6.97 -2.45 6.18
CA GLN A 28 8.28 -1.81 6.42
C GLN A 28 8.07 -0.37 6.88
N TYR A 29 8.18 -0.10 8.18
CA TYR A 29 7.91 1.24 8.72
C TYR A 29 9.17 2.11 8.68
N LYS A 30 10.26 1.68 9.33
CA LYS A 30 11.45 2.55 9.50
C LYS A 30 12.47 2.43 8.37
N GLN A 31 12.56 1.27 7.73
CA GLN A 31 13.57 0.97 6.71
C GLN A 31 12.89 0.35 5.48
N PRO A 32 12.24 1.17 4.62
CA PRO A 32 11.57 0.69 3.42
C PRO A 32 12.57 0.17 2.39
N ILE A 33 12.12 -0.63 1.43
CA ILE A 33 12.96 -1.14 0.34
C ILE A 33 13.39 -0.03 -0.65
N VAL A 34 12.53 0.97 -0.85
CA VAL A 34 12.78 2.11 -1.75
C VAL A 34 12.53 3.41 -0.98
N GLY A 35 13.47 4.35 -1.10
CA GLY A 35 13.37 5.71 -0.58
C GLY A 35 12.90 6.70 -1.64
N GLU A 36 13.35 7.95 -1.52
CA GLU A 36 12.91 9.05 -2.36
C GLU A 36 13.09 8.78 -3.86
N GLY A 37 12.14 9.27 -4.64
CA GLY A 37 12.14 9.17 -6.08
C GLY A 37 11.18 10.13 -6.74
N LYS A 38 10.93 9.88 -8.03
CA LYS A 38 10.05 10.70 -8.86
C LYS A 38 9.47 9.97 -10.05
N VAL A 39 8.27 10.39 -10.44
CA VAL A 39 7.57 10.02 -11.66
C VAL A 39 7.21 11.27 -12.46
N ILE A 40 7.28 11.19 -13.78
CA ILE A 40 6.80 12.25 -14.67
C ILE A 40 5.39 11.89 -15.10
N VAL A 41 4.46 12.83 -14.98
CA VAL A 41 3.06 12.67 -15.36
C VAL A 41 2.73 13.75 -16.38
N SER A 42 2.22 13.35 -17.54
CA SER A 42 1.70 14.31 -18.53
C SER A 42 0.27 14.69 -18.16
N VAL A 43 0.02 15.99 -18.01
CA VAL A 43 -1.28 16.55 -17.61
C VAL A 43 -1.79 17.41 -18.75
N GLY A 44 -3.04 17.17 -19.14
CA GLY A 44 -3.68 17.90 -20.24
C GLY A 44 -4.73 17.08 -20.97
N PRO A 45 -5.24 17.59 -22.10
CA PRO A 45 -4.85 18.89 -22.67
C PRO A 45 -5.44 20.08 -21.90
N ASP A 46 -4.75 21.21 -21.94
CA ASP A 46 -5.32 22.50 -21.55
C ASP A 46 -6.36 23.01 -22.57
N ARG A 47 -6.82 24.25 -22.42
CA ARG A 47 -7.82 24.85 -23.34
C ARG A 47 -7.26 25.10 -24.75
N GLN A 48 -5.96 25.09 -24.92
CA GLN A 48 -5.24 25.28 -26.17
C GLN A 48 -4.90 23.95 -26.86
N GLY A 49 -5.11 22.82 -26.18
CA GLY A 49 -4.80 21.49 -26.70
C GLY A 49 -3.43 20.96 -26.27
N GLU A 50 -2.71 21.68 -25.41
CA GLU A 50 -1.34 21.38 -25.04
C GLU A 50 -1.25 20.51 -23.78
N PHE A 51 -0.22 19.67 -23.71
CA PHE A 51 0.10 18.84 -22.54
C PHE A 51 1.33 19.37 -21.83
N GLU A 52 1.30 19.34 -20.50
CA GLU A 52 2.42 19.71 -19.64
C GLU A 52 2.93 18.48 -18.89
N ASP A 53 4.24 18.22 -18.94
CA ASP A 53 4.87 17.19 -18.12
C ASP A 53 5.22 17.76 -16.75
N ILE A 54 4.59 17.23 -15.71
CA ILE A 54 4.88 17.57 -14.31
C ILE A 54 5.65 16.46 -13.61
N GLU A 55 6.52 16.85 -12.68
CA GLU A 55 7.27 15.92 -11.84
C GLU A 55 6.54 15.72 -10.50
N VAL A 56 6.20 14.47 -10.18
CA VAL A 56 5.58 14.09 -8.90
C VAL A 56 6.61 13.32 -8.06
N GLY A 57 6.86 13.81 -6.85
CA GLY A 57 7.76 13.17 -5.90
C GLY A 57 7.19 11.87 -5.32
N ILE A 58 8.07 10.89 -5.11
CA ILE A 58 7.79 9.65 -4.38
C ILE A 58 8.59 9.75 -3.08
N GLU A 59 7.92 9.68 -1.94
CA GLU A 59 8.57 9.73 -0.62
C GLU A 59 9.30 8.41 -0.32
N ARG A 60 8.59 7.30 -0.52
CA ARG A 60 9.06 5.94 -0.25
C ARG A 60 8.19 4.94 -1.00
N LEU A 61 8.69 3.72 -1.10
CA LEU A 61 7.91 2.56 -1.49
C LEU A 61 8.31 1.38 -0.59
N HIS A 62 7.31 0.73 -0.01
CA HIS A 62 7.50 -0.34 0.94
C HIS A 62 6.64 -1.56 0.64
N LEU A 63 7.06 -2.72 1.17
CA LEU A 63 6.34 -3.97 1.04
C LEU A 63 5.53 -4.26 2.30
N GLU A 64 4.32 -4.79 2.12
CA GLU A 64 3.49 -5.21 3.23
C GLU A 64 2.52 -6.34 2.89
N GLN A 65 1.86 -6.87 3.91
CA GLN A 65 0.82 -7.88 3.78
C GLN A 65 -0.56 -7.23 3.68
N ASP A 66 -1.40 -7.71 2.76
CA ASP A 66 -2.82 -7.38 2.73
C ASP A 66 -3.58 -8.06 3.87
N ALA A 67 -4.68 -7.44 4.29
CA ALA A 67 -5.66 -8.02 5.18
C ALA A 67 -6.64 -8.92 4.41
N GLY A 68 -7.39 -9.74 5.14
CA GLY A 68 -8.52 -10.47 4.58
C GLY A 68 -9.64 -9.54 4.11
N LYS A 69 -10.78 -10.12 3.76
CA LYS A 69 -11.99 -9.39 3.39
C LYS A 69 -13.06 -9.59 4.45
N SER A 70 -13.61 -8.49 4.94
CA SER A 70 -14.80 -8.46 5.80
C SER A 70 -16.05 -8.20 4.96
N MET A 71 -17.11 -9.00 5.14
CA MET A 71 -18.40 -8.86 4.47
C MET A 71 -19.51 -8.74 5.52
N HIS A 72 -20.22 -7.61 5.50
CA HIS A 72 -21.21 -7.26 6.52
C HIS A 72 -22.66 -7.39 6.03
N ASP A 73 -22.88 -7.68 4.75
CA ASP A 73 -24.19 -7.70 4.09
C ASP A 73 -24.79 -9.11 3.97
N GLN A 74 -24.02 -10.15 4.31
CA GLN A 74 -24.45 -11.55 4.18
C GLN A 74 -25.31 -12.04 5.37
N HIS A 75 -25.34 -11.30 6.49
CA HIS A 75 -26.17 -11.61 7.65
C HIS A 75 -26.58 -10.34 8.41
N PRO A 76 -27.82 -10.25 8.95
CA PRO A 76 -28.33 -9.03 9.59
C PRO A 76 -27.58 -8.57 10.86
N THR A 77 -26.88 -9.48 11.55
CA THR A 77 -26.19 -9.19 12.82
C THR A 77 -24.77 -9.73 12.92
N MET A 78 -24.22 -10.28 11.84
CA MET A 78 -22.89 -10.91 11.83
C MET A 78 -22.08 -10.46 10.63
N SER A 79 -20.76 -10.61 10.73
CA SER A 79 -19.82 -10.36 9.63
C SER A 79 -19.14 -11.66 9.25
N TYR A 80 -18.93 -11.85 7.94
CA TYR A 80 -18.16 -12.96 7.41
C TYR A 80 -16.75 -12.48 7.12
N VAL A 81 -15.76 -13.31 7.46
CA VAL A 81 -14.36 -13.04 7.20
C VAL A 81 -13.86 -14.06 6.18
N ASP A 82 -13.37 -13.57 5.05
CA ASP A 82 -12.66 -14.38 4.05
C ASP A 82 -11.15 -14.07 4.13
N LEU A 83 -10.35 -15.07 4.49
CA LEU A 83 -8.91 -14.96 4.65
C LEU A 83 -8.12 -15.31 3.38
N ASN A 84 -8.77 -15.58 2.24
CA ASN A 84 -8.08 -15.90 0.98
C ASN A 84 -7.09 -14.81 0.54
N ARG A 85 -7.34 -13.55 0.91
CA ARG A 85 -6.48 -12.39 0.61
C ARG A 85 -5.44 -12.09 1.70
N SER A 86 -5.60 -12.63 2.91
CA SER A 86 -4.71 -12.33 4.02
C SER A 86 -3.28 -12.80 3.71
N GLY A 87 -2.31 -11.90 3.86
CA GLY A 87 -0.90 -12.20 3.60
C GLY A 87 -0.46 -12.09 2.13
N VAL A 88 -1.35 -11.69 1.22
CA VAL A 88 -0.98 -11.32 -0.16
C VAL A 88 -0.01 -10.14 -0.12
N ALA A 89 1.02 -10.17 -0.97
CA ALA A 89 2.02 -9.11 -1.02
C ALA A 89 1.44 -7.83 -1.65
N LEU A 90 1.62 -6.72 -0.95
CA LEU A 90 1.32 -5.37 -1.41
C LEU A 90 2.59 -4.53 -1.51
N MET A 91 2.46 -3.44 -2.26
CA MET A 91 3.46 -2.40 -2.43
C MET A 91 2.76 -1.05 -2.25
N GLU A 92 3.22 -0.26 -1.29
CA GLU A 92 2.67 1.06 -0.93
C GLU A 92 3.75 2.15 -1.02
#